data_AF-A0A6A5K7G0-F1
#
_entry.id   AF-A0A6A5K7G0-F1
#
_cell.length_a   1.000
_cell.length_b   1.000
_cell.length_c   1.000
_cell.angle_alpha   90.00
_cell.angle_beta   90.00
_cell.angle_gamma   90.00
#
_symmetry.space_group_name_H-M   'P 1'
#
loop_
_entity.id
_entity.type
_entity.pdbx_description
1 polymer ?
#
loop_
_entity_poly.entity_id
_entity_poly.type
_entity_poly.pdbx_seq_one_letter_code
_entity_poly.pdbx_strand_id
1 'polypeptide(L)'
;QAASCGGYQQIVQTLLNAGAKVNAQGGSFGSALQAASRGGYEQVVKTLLDAGAEVNAQGGRFGSALLAASCAGHEQIVKMLL
;
A
#
# COMPACT_ATOMS: atom_id res chain seq x y z
N GLN A 1 -5.43 1.79 5.25
CA GLN A 1 -5.75 2.38 3.93
C GLN A 1 -5.72 3.90 3.97
N ALA A 2 -6.52 4.58 4.80
CA ALA A 2 -6.56 6.06 4.82
C ALA A 2 -5.18 6.70 5.04
N ALA A 3 -4.45 6.30 6.10
CA ALA A 3 -3.10 6.81 6.35
C ALA A 3 -2.14 6.53 5.19
N SER A 4 -2.24 5.35 4.57
CA SER A 4 -1.44 4.96 3.41
C SER A 4 -1.77 5.78 2.15
N CYS A 5 -3.05 6.08 1.94
CA CYS A 5 -3.54 6.94 0.86
C CYS A 5 -3.13 8.41 1.03
N GLY A 6 -2.85 8.85 2.26
CA GLY A 6 -2.35 10.20 2.55
C GLY A 6 -0.83 10.31 2.63
N GLY A 7 -0.10 9.18 2.48
CA GLY A 7 1.36 9.18 2.64
C GLY A 7 1.84 9.38 4.08
N TYR A 8 0.98 9.18 5.08
CA TYR A 8 1.29 9.47 6.49
C TYR A 8 2.13 8.38 7.14
N GLN A 9 3.41 8.35 6.78
CA GLN A 9 4.38 7.33 7.19
C GLN A 9 4.39 7.06 8.70
N GLN A 10 4.46 8.10 9.52
CA GLN A 10 4.50 7.95 10.98
C GLN A 10 3.20 7.32 11.52
N ILE A 11 2.05 7.70 10.98
CA ILE A 11 0.76 7.13 11.39
C ILE A 11 0.67 5.66 10.96
N VAL A 12 1.15 5.31 9.76
CA VAL A 12 1.22 3.92 9.30
C VAL A 12 2.06 3.09 10.26
N GLN A 13 3.24 3.56 10.66
CA GLN A 13 4.09 2.86 11.63
C GLN A 13 3.42 2.72 12.99
N THR A 14 2.79 3.78 13.51
CA THR A 14 2.04 3.73 14.78
C THR A 14 0.94 2.68 14.75
N LEU A 15 0.18 2.60 13.65
CA LEU A 15 -0.89 1.60 13.50
C LEU A 15 -0.34 0.17 13.45
N LEU A 16 0.75 -0.06 12.71
CA LEU A 16 1.40 -1.37 12.65
C LEU A 16 1.94 -1.80 14.03
N ASN A 17 2.58 -0.88 14.75
CA ASN A 17 3.07 -1.12 16.11
C ASN A 17 1.93 -1.41 17.11
N ALA A 18 0.73 -0.86 16.85
CA ALA A 18 -0.48 -1.14 17.63
C ALA A 18 -1.17 -2.46 17.24
N GLY A 19 -0.59 -3.27 16.34
CA GLY A 19 -1.14 -4.55 15.92
C GLY A 19 -2.19 -4.46 14.82
N ALA A 20 -2.24 -3.36 14.06
CA ALA A 20 -3.10 -3.29 12.88
C ALA A 20 -2.75 -4.41 11.89
N LYS A 21 -3.77 -5.11 11.39
CA LYS A 21 -3.61 -6.17 10.40
C LYS A 21 -3.12 -5.57 9.08
N VAL A 22 -1.86 -5.81 8.72
CA VAL A 22 -1.23 -5.28 7.49
C VAL A 22 -2.01 -5.64 6.22
N ASN A 23 -2.55 -6.86 6.16
CA ASN A 23 -3.33 -7.39 5.04
C ASN A 23 -4.84 -7.20 5.19
N ALA A 24 -5.30 -6.26 6.04
CA ALA A 24 -6.73 -5.95 6.12
C ALA A 24 -7.26 -5.48 4.76
N GLN A 25 -8.25 -6.20 4.25
CA GLN A 25 -8.90 -5.90 2.98
C GLN A 25 -10.21 -5.12 3.15
N GLY A 26 -10.56 -4.33 2.14
CA GLY A 26 -11.81 -3.56 2.09
C GLY A 26 -11.65 -2.18 1.45
N GLY A 27 -12.65 -1.32 1.58
CA GLY A 27 -12.60 0.06 1.09
C GLY A 27 -12.30 0.22 -0.41
N SER A 28 -12.02 1.43 -0.85
CA SER A 28 -11.81 1.75 -2.28
C SER A 28 -10.53 1.15 -2.87
N PHE A 29 -9.51 0.88 -2.04
CA PHE A 29 -8.19 0.43 -2.49
C PHE A 29 -7.94 -1.06 -2.22
N GLY A 30 -8.84 -1.80 -1.58
CA GLY A 30 -8.62 -3.24 -1.36
C GLY A 30 -7.53 -3.58 -0.35
N SER A 31 -6.41 -2.85 -0.26
CA SER A 31 -5.35 -3.00 0.74
C SER A 31 -4.66 -1.67 1.05
N ALA A 32 -3.93 -1.62 2.17
CA ALA A 32 -3.07 -0.47 2.50
C ALA A 32 -1.95 -0.28 1.46
N LEU A 33 -1.41 -1.39 0.94
CA LEU A 33 -0.36 -1.40 -0.07
C LEU A 33 -0.85 -0.78 -1.37
N GLN A 34 -2.03 -1.18 -1.88
CA GLN A 34 -2.62 -0.58 -3.08
C GLN A 34 -2.88 0.93 -2.92
N ALA A 35 -3.33 1.37 -1.74
CA ALA A 35 -3.53 2.79 -1.46
C ALA A 35 -2.21 3.60 -1.53
N ALA A 36 -1.14 3.09 -0.90
CA ALA A 36 0.17 3.72 -0.96
C ALA A 36 0.76 3.72 -2.38
N SER A 37 0.60 2.59 -3.08
CA SER A 37 1.07 2.41 -4.46
C SER A 37 0.37 3.34 -5.44
N ARG A 38 -0.93 3.56 -5.30
CA ARG A 38 -1.65 4.57 -6.11
C ARG A 38 -1.13 5.99 -5.84
N GLY A 39 -0.84 6.30 -4.58
CA GLY A 39 -0.42 7.62 -4.13
C GLY A 39 1.04 7.98 -4.41
N GLY A 40 1.88 7.01 -4.80
CA GLY A 40 3.29 7.29 -5.06
C GLY A 40 4.15 7.34 -3.79
N TYR A 41 3.66 6.83 -2.66
CA TYR A 41 4.34 6.99 -1.37
C TYR A 41 5.34 5.86 -1.10
N GLU A 42 6.52 5.94 -1.72
CA GLU A 42 7.57 4.91 -1.66
C GLU A 42 7.91 4.45 -0.24
N GLN A 43 8.05 5.38 0.72
CA GLN A 43 8.37 5.03 2.11
C GLN A 43 7.25 4.24 2.79
N VAL A 44 6.00 4.58 2.48
CA VAL A 44 4.83 3.85 2.99
C VAL A 44 4.75 2.47 2.36
N VAL A 45 4.99 2.36 1.04
CA VAL A 45 5.05 1.06 0.35
C VAL A 45 6.10 0.18 1.00
N LYS A 46 7.32 0.71 1.18
CA LYS A 46 8.42 -0.01 1.81
C LYS A 46 8.06 -0.49 3.22
N THR A 47 7.53 0.38 4.07
CA THR A 47 7.12 0.00 5.42
C THR A 47 6.03 -1.07 5.46
N LEU A 48 5.07 -1.01 4.53
CA LEU A 48 4.05 -2.05 4.43
C LEU A 48 4.64 -3.39 3.97
N LEU A 49 5.58 -3.38 3.01
CA LEU A 49 6.28 -4.58 2.57
C LEU A 49 7.16 -5.19 3.67
N ASP A 50 7.91 -4.35 4.39
CA ASP A 50 8.72 -4.76 5.54
C ASP A 50 7.84 -5.36 6.65
N ALA A 51 6.58 -4.92 6.75
CA ALA A 51 5.58 -5.46 7.68
C ALA A 51 4.85 -6.71 7.14
N GLY A 52 5.23 -7.25 5.98
CA GLY A 52 4.65 -8.47 5.41
C GLY A 52 3.37 -8.25 4.60
N ALA A 53 3.19 -7.08 4.00
CA ALA A 53 2.07 -6.84 3.11
C ALA A 53 2.07 -7.80 1.90
N GLU A 54 0.92 -8.40 1.60
CA GLU A 54 0.73 -9.27 0.45
C GLU A 54 0.76 -8.45 -0.86
N VAL A 55 1.89 -8.52 -1.58
CA VAL A 55 2.11 -7.85 -2.87
C VAL A 55 1.02 -8.17 -3.90
N ASN A 56 0.59 -9.42 -3.93
CA ASN A 56 -0.40 -9.94 -4.88
C ASN A 56 -1.84 -9.88 -4.39
N ALA A 57 -2.11 -9.21 -3.25
CA ALA A 57 -3.46 -9.05 -2.74
C ALA A 57 -4.37 -8.43 -3.80
N GLN A 58 -5.48 -9.11 -4.08
CA GLN A 58 -6.47 -8.66 -5.05
C GLN A 58 -7.59 -7.86 -4.39
N GLY A 59 -8.17 -6.93 -5.16
CA GLY A 59 -9.36 -6.18 -4.77
C GLY A 59 -9.20 -4.67 -4.98
N GLY A 60 -10.14 -3.91 -4.43
CA GLY A 60 -10.19 -2.46 -4.64
C GLY A 60 -10.39 -2.08 -6.10
N ARG A 61 -10.27 -0.79 -6.40
CA ARG A 61 -10.52 -0.24 -7.74
C ARG A 61 -9.50 -0.71 -8.79
N PHE A 62 -8.25 -0.97 -8.38
CA PHE A 62 -7.15 -1.22 -9.31
C PHE A 62 -6.81 -2.70 -9.48
N GLY A 63 -7.46 -3.60 -8.74
CA GLY A 63 -7.14 -5.03 -8.75
C GLY A 63 -5.93 -5.35 -7.88
N SER A 64 -4.76 -4.72 -8.07
CA SER A 64 -3.56 -4.97 -7.28
C SER A 64 -2.76 -3.70 -6.97
N ALA A 65 -1.79 -3.79 -6.05
CA ALA A 65 -0.86 -2.70 -5.77
C ALA A 65 0.02 -2.37 -6.98
N LEU A 66 0.45 -3.39 -7.72
CA LEU A 66 1.24 -3.23 -8.95
C LEU A 66 0.45 -2.43 -10.00
N LEU A 67 -0.79 -2.84 -10.28
CA LEU A 67 -1.66 -2.14 -11.24
C LEU A 67 -1.94 -0.70 -10.79
N ALA A 68 -2.14 -0.46 -9.49
CA ALA A 68 -2.33 0.89 -8.96
C ALA A 68 -1.12 1.81 -9.20
N ALA A 69 0.10 1.31 -8.98
CA ALA A 69 1.34 2.05 -9.25
C ALA A 69 1.56 2.27 -10.75
N SER A 70 1.36 1.24 -11.58
CA SER A 70 1.48 1.32 -13.03
C SER A 70 0.49 2.33 -13.63
N CYS A 71 -0.78 2.30 -13.22
CA CYS A 71 -1.78 3.25 -13.68
C CYS A 71 -1.49 4.70 -13.29
N ALA A 72 -0.68 4.92 -12.24
CA ALA A 72 -0.33 6.25 -11.76
C ALA A 72 1.09 6.70 -12.19
N GLY A 73 1.85 5.84 -12.88
CA GLY A 73 3.19 6.17 -13.39
C GLY A 73 4.31 6.11 -12.35
N HIS A 74 4.11 5.42 -11.23
CA HIS A 74 5.10 5.38 -10.13
C HIS A 74 6.15 4.28 -10.34
N GLU A 75 7.12 4.54 -11.23
CA GLU A 75 8.12 3.56 -11.68
C GLU A 75 8.90 2.89 -10.53
N GLN A 76 9.33 3.65 -9.53
CA GLN A 76 10.10 3.07 -8.41
C GLN A 76 9.26 2.11 -7.57
N ILE A 77 7.98 2.39 -7.40
CA ILE A 77 7.05 1.49 -6.71
C ILE A 77 6.78 0.25 -7.56
N VAL A 78 6.64 0.39 -8.87
CA VAL A 78 6.54 -0.76 -9.78
C VAL A 78 7.74 -1.68 -9.61
N LYS A 79 8.96 -1.14 -9.60
CA LYS A 79 10.19 -1.91 -9.36
C LYS A 79 10.23 -2.58 -7.98
N MET A 80 9.68 -1.94 -6.95
CA MET A 80 9.63 -2.49 -5.59
C MET A 80 8.63 -3.65 -5.45
N LEU A 81 7.61 -3.72 -6.32
CA LEU A 81 6.54 -4.72 -6.28
C LEU A 81 6.76 -5.90 -7.25
N LEU A 82 7.88 -5.91 -7.98
CA LEU A 82 8.34 -7.01 -8.84
C LEU A 82 9.35 -7.89 -8.09
#